data_AF-A0A6B3HX95-F1
#
_entry.id   AF-A0A6B3HX95-F1
#
_cell.length_a   1.000
_cell.length_b   1.000
_cell.length_c   1.000
_cell.angle_alpha   90.00
_cell.angle_beta   90.00
_cell.angle_gamma   90.00
#
_symmetry.space_group_name_H-M   'P 1'
#
loop_
_entity.id
_entity.type
_entity.pdbx_description
1 polymer ?
#
loop_
_entity_poly.entity_id
_entity_poly.type
_entity_poly.pdbx_seq_one_letter_code
_entity_poly.pdbx_strand_id
1 'polypeptide(L)' 'KSTLANTLLGREAMEVRAARDVDGKGRHTTTTRNLLVLPQGGVLIDTPGLRGVGLFDAGTGVGELFS' A
#
# COMPACT_ATOMS: atom_id res chain seq x y z
N LYS A 1 4.10 -2.90 3.72
CA LYS A 1 3.20 -1.74 3.89
C LYS A 1 3.30 -1.20 5.31
N SER A 2 2.78 -1.89 6.34
CA SER A 2 2.87 -1.43 7.74
C SER A 2 4.28 -1.09 8.20
N THR A 3 5.28 -1.90 7.83
CA THR A 3 6.70 -1.62 8.14
C THR A 3 7.15 -0.28 7.55
N LEU A 4 6.92 -0.04 6.26
CA LEU A 4 7.26 1.21 5.59
C LEU A 4 6.50 2.40 6.18
N ALA A 5 5.22 2.20 6.51
CA ALA A 5 4.41 3.24 7.14
C ALA A 5 5.00 3.66 8.50
N ASN A 6 5.37 2.70 9.36
CA ASN A 6 6.01 3.00 10.64
C ASN A 6 7.36 3.72 10.44
N THR A 7 8.15 3.32 9.45
CA THR A 7 9.41 4.01 9.10
C THR A 7 9.16 5.47 8.71
N LEU A 8 8.19 5.73 7.83
CA LEU A 8 7.85 7.09 7.39
C LEU A 8 7.26 7.95 8.52
N LEU A 9 6.56 7.32 9.46
CA LEU A 9 5.98 7.99 10.62
C LEU A 9 6.98 8.20 11.76
N GLY A 10 8.13 7.52 11.74
CA GLY A 10 9.11 7.55 12.83
C GLY A 10 8.62 6.92 14.14
N ARG A 11 7.51 6.16 14.11
CA ARG A 11 6.91 5.51 15.28
C ARG A 11 6.14 4.24 14.90
N GLU A 12 5.93 3.36 15.86
CA GLU A 12 5.05 2.20 15.67
C GLU A 12 3.58 2.63 15.74
N ALA A 13 2.99 2.90 14.58
CA ALA A 13 1.58 3.29 14.45
C ALA A 13 0.71 2.14 13.93
N MET A 14 1.29 1.19 13.21
CA MET A 14 0.60 0.06 12.59
C MET A 14 1.20 -1.27 13.03
N GLU A 15 0.34 -2.25 13.31
CA GLU A 15 0.76 -3.61 13.61
C GLU A 15 1.51 -4.21 12.39
N VAL A 16 2.71 -4.74 12.63
CA VAL A 16 3.50 -5.48 11.65
C VAL A 16 3.37 -6.96 11.95
N ARG A 17 2.89 -7.73 10.97
CA ARG A 17 2.82 -9.20 11.05
C ARG A 17 3.80 -9.83 10.08
N ALA A 18 4.25 -11.05 10.40
CA ALA A 18 5.08 -11.84 9.51
C ALA A 18 4.43 -11.99 8.12
N ALA A 19 5.27 -11.96 7.08
CA ALA A 19 4.84 -12.31 5.74
C ALA A 19 4.47 -13.80 5.66
N ARG A 20 3.64 -14.19 4.69
CA ARG A 20 3.41 -15.62 4.43
C ARG A 20 4.71 -16.26 3.91
N ASP A 21 5.08 -17.39 4.50
CA ASP A 21 6.25 -18.17 4.08
C ASP A 21 6.11 -18.76 2.66
N VAL A 22 4.88 -18.95 2.18
CA VAL A 22 4.60 -19.55 0.86
C VAL A 22 4.91 -18.63 -0.33
N ASP A 23 4.70 -17.31 -0.19
CA ASP A 23 4.84 -16.38 -1.31
C ASP A 23 5.52 -15.05 -0.93
N GLY A 24 6.02 -14.92 0.30
CA GLY A 24 6.65 -13.70 0.81
C GLY A 24 5.69 -12.51 0.91
N LYS A 25 4.39 -12.69 0.68
CA LYS A 25 3.43 -11.57 0.71
C LYS A 25 3.03 -11.28 2.14
N GLY A 26 3.04 -10.00 2.49
CA GLY A 26 2.51 -9.53 3.78
C GLY A 26 1.05 -9.96 3.96
N ARG A 27 0.72 -10.55 5.12
CA ARG A 27 -0.67 -10.90 5.47
C ARG A 27 -1.50 -9.60 5.52
N HIS A 28 -2.46 -9.47 4.61
CA HIS A 28 -3.36 -8.31 4.58
C HIS A 28 -4.14 -8.27 5.89
N THR A 29 -3.77 -7.32 6.74
CA THR A 29 -4.35 -7.16 8.08
C THR A 29 -5.19 -5.90 8.17
N THR A 30 -4.94 -4.89 7.32
CA THR A 30 -5.78 -3.70 7.21
C THR A 30 -7.07 -4.00 6.43
N THR A 31 -8.20 -4.00 7.13
CA THR A 31 -9.56 -4.06 6.55
C THR A 31 -10.14 -2.67 6.28
N THR A 32 -9.52 -1.63 6.84
CA THR A 32 -9.94 -0.23 6.72
C THR A 32 -8.91 0.60 5.95
N ARG A 33 -9.35 1.71 5.36
CA ARG A 33 -8.46 2.73 4.78
C ARG A 33 -7.98 3.64 5.90
N ASN A 34 -6.67 3.84 6.02
CA ASN A 34 -6.09 4.74 7.02
C ASN A 34 -5.47 5.96 6.33
N LEU A 35 -5.69 7.14 6.90
CA LEU A 35 -5.00 8.37 6.54
C LEU A 35 -4.07 8.76 7.70
N LEU A 36 -2.77 8.76 7.44
CA LEU A 36 -1.74 9.01 8.44
C LEU A 36 -0.97 10.27 8.06
N VAL A 37 -1.06 11.32 8.88
CA VAL A 37 -0.31 12.57 8.66
C VAL A 37 1.17 12.29 8.93
N LEU A 38 2.02 12.67 7.97
CA LEU A 38 3.47 12.45 8.10
C LEU A 38 4.11 13.62 8.86
N PRO A 39 5.10 13.36 9.74
CA PRO A 39 5.78 14.42 10.50
C PRO A 39 6.46 15.48 9.63
N GLN A 40 6.87 15.09 8.43
CA GLN A 40 7.56 15.96 7.45
C GLN A 40 6.58 16.67 6.50
N GLY A 41 5.27 16.52 6.71
CA GLY A 41 4.22 17.04 5.82
C GLY A 41 3.68 15.98 4.85
N GLY A 42 2.44 16.19 4.39
CA GLY A 42 1.71 15.25 3.55
C GLY A 42 0.95 14.17 4.33
N VAL A 43 0.27 13.29 3.58
CA VAL A 43 -0.60 12.24 4.13
C VAL A 43 -0.29 10.92 3.45
N LEU A 44 -0.03 9.89 4.26
CA LEU A 44 0.06 8.51 3.80
C LEU A 44 -1.34 7.89 3.79
N ILE A 45 -1.78 7.42 2.62
CA ILE A 45 -3.00 6.64 2.46
C ILE A 45 -2.62 5.17 2.45
N ASP A 46 -2.94 4.43 3.52
CA ASP A 46 -2.83 2.97 3.52
C ASP A 46 -4.16 2.35 3.07
N THR A 47 -4.06 1.50 2.04
CA THR A 47 -5.18 0.73 1.52
C THR A 47 -4.91 -0.77 1.66
N PRO A 48 -5.97 -1.60 1.75
CA PRO A 48 -5.83 -3.03 1.58
C PRO A 48 -5.05 -3.37 0.30
N GLY A 49 -4.36 -4.52 0.30
CA GLY A 49 -3.66 -4.97 -0.91
C GLY A 49 -4.64 -5.19 -2.05
N LEU A 50 -4.34 -4.61 -3.21
CA LEU A 50 -5.05 -4.90 -4.46
C LEU A 50 -4.79 -6.36 -4.84
N ARG A 51 -5.87 -7.10 -5.11
CA ARG A 51 -5.79 -8.49 -5.63
C ARG A 51 -5.88 -8.56 -7.15
N GLY A 52 -6.22 -7.45 -7.78
CA GLY A 52 -6.31 -7.27 -9.22
C GLY A 52 -6.66 -5.81 -9.52
N VAL A 53 -6.32 -5.36 -10.73
CA VAL A 53 -6.69 -4.05 -11.26
C VAL A 53 -7.39 -4.29 -12.59
N GLY A 54 -8.60 -3.77 -12.75
CA GLY A 54 -9.32 -3.82 -14.01
C GLY A 54 -8.90 -2.68 -14.90
N LEU A 55 -8.48 -2.99 -16.13
CA LEU A 55 -8.22 -1.99 -17.17
C LEU A 55 -9.49 -1.85 -18.02
N PHE A 56 -10.25 -0.80 -17.74
CA PHE A 56 -11.44 -0.45 -18.51
C PHE A 56 -11.11 0.75 -19.39
N ASP A 57 -11.35 0.62 -20.69
CA ASP A 57 -11.12 1.67 -21.70
C ASP A 57 -9.70 2.31 -21.62
N ALA A 58 -8.71 1.52 -21.20
CA ALA A 58 -7.36 2.00 -20.93
C ALA A 58 -6.40 1.82 -22.11
N GLY A 59 -6.90 1.47 -23.31
CA GLY A 59 -6.07 1.11 -24.45
C GLY A 59 -5.10 2.22 -24.89
N THR A 60 -5.59 3.46 -24.91
CA THR A 60 -4.78 4.66 -25.20
C THR A 60 -3.79 4.95 -24.08
N GLY A 61 -4.26 4.99 -22.83
CA GLY A 61 -3.41 5.31 -21.67
C GLY A 61 -2.30 4.30 -21.41
N VAL A 62 -2.53 3.01 -21.67
CA VAL A 62 -1.49 1.97 -21.60
C VAL A 62 -0.44 2.18 -22.69
N GLY A 63 -0.86 2.56 -23.91
CA GLY A 63 0.08 2.85 -25.01
C GLY A 63 1.05 4.01 -24.68
N GLU A 64 0.56 5.06 -24.02
CA GLU A 64 1.38 6.20 -23.59
C GLU A 64 2.30 5.87 -22.40
N LEU A 65 1.85 5.05 -21.45
CA LEU A 65 2.61 4.69 -20.25
C LEU A 65 3.82 3.80 -20.52
N PHE A 66 3.77 3.01 -21.60
CA PHE A 66 4.78 1.99 -21.92
C PHE A 66 5.51 2.24 -23.25
N SER A 67 5.37 3.43 -23.85
CA SER A 67 6.15 3.86 -25.03
C SER A 67 7.59 4.23 -24.69
#